data_AF-A0A940JJH1-F1
#
_entry.id   AF-A0A940JJH1-F1
#
_cell.length_a   1.000
_cell.length_b   1.000
_cell.length_c   1.000
_cell.angle_alpha   90.00
_cell.angle_beta   90.00
_cell.angle_gamma   90.00
#
_symmetry.space_group_name_H-M   'P 1'
#
loop_
_entity.id
_entity.type
_entity.pdbx_description
1 polymer ?
#
loop_
_entity_poly.entity_id
_entity_poly.type
_entity_poly.pdbx_seq_one_letter_code
_entity_poly.pdbx_strand_id
1 'polypeptide(L)'
;MKKLLAIILLIVHLFNLSGYSFLFRYFIGQSSKQLSQKIDKNNYKEEDLVEMKVALNMPYITQTSEYERFDGEIDIEGRHHHYVKRKISGDTLYI
;
A
#
# COMPACT_ATOMS: atom_id res chain seq x y z
N MET A 1 -42.22 18.94 -12.70
CA MET A 1 -41.76 17.53 -12.77
C MET A 1 -40.61 17.30 -13.75
N LYS A 2 -40.69 17.74 -15.01
CA LYS A 2 -39.60 17.54 -16.01
C LYS A 2 -38.25 18.16 -15.62
N LYS A 3 -38.26 19.36 -15.00
CA LYS A 3 -37.04 20.04 -14.54
C LYS A 3 -36.34 19.32 -13.39
N LEU A 4 -37.09 18.76 -12.44
CA LEU A 4 -36.53 17.99 -11.33
C LEU A 4 -35.87 16.70 -11.83
N LEU A 5 -36.52 16.02 -12.77
CA LEU A 5 -35.97 14.82 -13.40
C LEU A 5 -34.66 15.11 -14.15
N ALA A 6 -34.59 16.24 -14.85
CA ALA A 6 -33.37 16.68 -15.54
C ALA A 6 -32.22 16.98 -14.56
N ILE A 7 -32.52 17.60 -13.41
CA ILE A 7 -31.51 17.88 -12.38
C ILE A 7 -30.96 16.58 -11.79
N ILE A 8 -31.83 15.60 -11.48
CA ILE A 8 -31.41 14.31 -10.95
C ILE A 8 -30.54 13.55 -11.97
N LEU A 9 -30.95 13.51 -13.24
CA LEU A 9 -30.18 12.89 -14.31
C LEU A 9 -28.80 13.55 -14.49
N LEU A 10 -28.72 14.88 -14.38
CA LEU A 10 -27.45 15.61 -14.44
C LEU A 10 -26.53 15.26 -13.27
N ILE A 11 -27.06 15.19 -12.04
CA ILE A 11 -26.27 14.82 -10.86
C ILE A 11 -25.74 13.40 -10.98
N VAL A 12 -26.58 12.45 -11.41
CA VAL A 12 -26.16 11.05 -11.61
C VAL A 12 -25.09 10.97 -12.70
N HIS A 13 -25.22 11.72 -13.79
CA HIS A 13 -24.23 11.75 -14.86
C HIS A 13 -22.90 12.37 -14.42
N LEU A 14 -22.94 13.49 -13.69
CA LEU A 14 -21.75 14.12 -13.10
C LEU A 14 -21.05 13.19 -12.10
N PHE A 15 -21.82 12.51 -11.25
CA PHE A 15 -21.29 11.55 -10.30
C PHE A 15 -20.69 10.32 -10.99
N ASN A 16 -21.28 9.86 -12.09
CA ASN A 16 -20.74 8.78 -12.89
C ASN A 16 -19.38 9.17 -13.52
N LEU A 17 -19.24 10.42 -13.97
CA LEU A 17 -18.03 10.91 -14.61
C LEU A 17 -16.84 11.04 -13.65
N SER A 18 -17.06 11.57 -12.43
CA SER A 18 -15.95 11.91 -11.52
C SER A 18 -16.15 11.51 -10.06
N GLY A 19 -17.39 11.16 -9.66
CA GLY A 19 -17.74 10.83 -8.29
C GLY A 19 -17.03 9.58 -7.78
N TYR A 20 -16.99 8.52 -8.58
CA TYR A 20 -16.28 7.28 -8.21
C TYR A 20 -14.79 7.51 -7.98
N SER A 21 -14.13 8.23 -8.88
CA SER A 21 -12.69 8.52 -8.75
C SER A 21 -12.39 9.35 -7.50
N PHE A 22 -13.21 10.36 -7.21
CA PHE A 22 -13.02 11.19 -6.02
C PHE A 22 -13.23 10.41 -4.72
N LEU A 23 -14.33 9.65 -4.64
CA LEU A 23 -14.62 8.81 -3.47
C LEU A 23 -13.54 7.75 -3.27
N PHE A 24 -13.13 7.07 -4.33
CA PHE A 24 -12.11 6.02 -4.23
C PHE A 24 -10.77 6.58 -3.74
N ARG A 25 -10.35 7.76 -4.25
CA ARG A 25 -9.14 8.45 -3.76
C ARG A 25 -9.24 8.80 -2.27
N TYR A 26 -10.39 9.26 -1.82
CA TYR A 26 -10.61 9.56 -0.40
C TYR A 26 -10.51 8.30 0.48
N PHE A 27 -11.17 7.21 0.07
CA PHE A 27 -11.11 5.92 0.80
C PHE A 27 -9.72 5.30 0.81
N ILE A 28 -8.99 5.34 -0.31
CA ILE A 28 -7.58 4.90 -0.37
C ILE A 28 -6.76 5.69 0.65
N GLY A 29 -6.82 7.02 0.62
CA GLY A 29 -6.01 7.85 1.51
C GLY A 29 -6.30 7.59 2.99
N GLN A 30 -7.56 7.39 3.35
CA GLN A 30 -7.95 7.05 4.72
C GLN A 30 -7.46 5.65 5.12
N SER A 31 -7.59 4.67 4.23
CA SER A 31 -7.14 3.30 4.46
C SER A 31 -5.62 3.23 4.63
N SER A 32 -4.86 3.92 3.76
CA SER A 32 -3.40 4.02 3.86
C SER A 32 -2.96 4.59 5.21
N LYS A 33 -3.59 5.69 5.67
CA LYS A 33 -3.29 6.26 7.00
C LYS A 33 -3.57 5.30 8.14
N GLN A 34 -4.69 4.58 8.09
CA GLN A 34 -5.04 3.60 9.12
C GLN A 34 -4.07 2.42 9.14
N LEU A 35 -3.61 1.97 7.96
CA LEU A 35 -2.63 0.90 7.85
C LEU A 35 -1.27 1.33 8.42
N SER A 36 -0.77 2.52 8.06
CA SER A 36 0.47 3.07 8.63
C SER A 36 0.39 3.14 10.15
N GLN A 37 -0.72 3.66 10.71
CA GLN A 37 -0.90 3.72 12.17
C GLN A 37 -0.94 2.35 12.85
N LYS A 38 -1.46 1.31 12.18
CA LYS A 38 -1.44 -0.07 12.69
C LYS A 38 -0.03 -0.64 12.68
N ILE A 39 0.73 -0.38 11.62
CA ILE A 39 2.14 -0.76 11.50
C ILE A 39 2.97 -0.13 12.61
N ASP A 40 2.85 1.19 12.82
CA ASP A 40 3.55 1.94 13.87
C ASP A 40 3.26 1.40 15.28
N LYS A 41 2.04 0.90 15.50
CA LYS A 41 1.60 0.34 16.78
C LYS A 41 1.88 -1.17 16.93
N ASN A 42 2.56 -1.78 15.96
CA ASN A 42 2.74 -3.24 15.88
C ASN A 42 1.41 -4.03 15.93
N ASN A 43 0.31 -3.40 15.52
CA ASN A 43 -1.04 -3.96 15.57
C ASN A 43 -1.52 -4.36 14.18
N TYR A 44 -0.69 -5.16 13.51
CA TYR A 44 -0.99 -5.79 12.23
C TYR A 44 -0.95 -7.31 12.44
N LYS A 45 -1.67 -8.07 11.61
CA LYS A 45 -1.65 -9.52 11.71
C LYS A 45 -0.58 -10.08 10.78
N GLU A 46 0.10 -11.14 11.22
CA GLU A 46 1.10 -11.80 10.36
C GLU A 46 0.48 -12.46 9.13
N GLU A 47 -0.80 -12.86 9.20
CA GLU A 47 -1.57 -13.40 8.07
C GLU A 47 -1.81 -12.37 6.95
N ASP A 48 -1.73 -11.08 7.26
CA ASP A 48 -1.89 -9.98 6.29
C ASP A 48 -0.55 -9.60 5.62
N LEU A 49 0.57 -10.19 6.06
CA LEU A 49 1.88 -9.93 5.48
C LEU A 49 2.07 -10.76 4.20
N VAL A 50 2.67 -10.11 3.18
CA VAL A 50 3.04 -10.77 1.94
C VAL A 50 4.55 -10.76 1.85
N GLU A 51 5.14 -11.96 1.79
CA GLU A 51 6.57 -12.11 1.56
C GLU A 51 6.92 -11.78 0.10
N MET A 52 7.81 -10.82 -0.11
CA MET A 52 8.33 -10.41 -1.40
C MET A 52 9.84 -10.62 -1.48
N LYS A 53 10.29 -11.16 -2.61
CA LYS A 53 11.72 -11.42 -2.89
C LYS A 53 12.24 -10.39 -3.86
N VAL A 54 13.24 -9.64 -3.43
CA VAL A 54 13.86 -8.57 -4.21
C VAL A 54 15.33 -8.89 -4.39
N ALA A 55 15.79 -8.98 -5.63
CA ALA A 55 17.20 -9.16 -5.92
C ALA A 55 17.97 -7.89 -5.49
N LEU A 56 18.95 -8.04 -4.60
CA LEU A 56 19.83 -6.96 -4.17
C LEU A 56 21.14 -7.03 -4.95
N ASN A 57 21.39 -6.01 -5.77
CA ASN A 57 22.67 -5.83 -6.46
C ASN A 57 23.58 -4.88 -5.67
N MET A 58 23.85 -5.17 -4.39
CA MET A 58 24.78 -4.35 -3.58
C MET A 58 25.93 -5.20 -3.04
N PRO A 59 27.19 -4.77 -3.20
CA PRO A 59 28.32 -5.44 -2.57
C PRO A 59 28.33 -5.17 -1.05
N TYR A 60 28.85 -6.13 -0.28
CA TYR A 60 29.04 -6.05 1.18
C TYR A 60 27.77 -5.98 2.05
N ILE A 61 26.71 -6.71 1.68
CA ILE A 61 25.52 -6.79 2.52
C ILE A 61 25.73 -7.81 3.65
N THR A 62 25.38 -7.40 4.88
CA THR A 62 25.32 -8.30 6.03
C THR A 62 24.16 -9.28 5.84
N GLN A 63 24.48 -10.57 5.77
CA GLN A 63 23.48 -11.62 5.68
C GLN A 63 22.80 -11.83 7.03
N THR A 64 21.49 -12.07 7.01
CA THR A 64 20.69 -12.42 8.19
C THR A 64 20.07 -13.79 8.00
N SER A 65 20.25 -14.67 9.00
CA SER A 65 19.73 -16.05 8.95
C SER A 65 18.21 -16.10 9.15
N GLU A 66 17.67 -15.17 9.94
CA GLU A 66 16.27 -15.09 10.35
C GLU A 66 15.65 -13.74 9.98
N TYR A 67 14.32 -13.67 10.00
CA TYR A 67 13.60 -12.42 9.82
C TYR A 67 13.83 -11.49 11.01
N GLU A 68 14.45 -10.36 10.75
CA GLU A 68 14.60 -9.29 11.73
C GLU A 68 13.48 -8.26 11.58
N ARG A 69 13.02 -7.71 12.70
CA ARG A 69 12.10 -6.58 12.67
C ARG A 69 12.85 -5.35 12.19
N PHE A 70 12.44 -4.83 11.04
CA PHE A 70 13.03 -3.65 10.44
C PHE A 70 11.94 -2.89 9.68
N ASP A 71 11.64 -1.67 10.14
CA ASP A 71 10.71 -0.80 9.44
C ASP A 71 11.47 -0.05 8.35
N GLY A 72 11.11 -0.30 7.09
CA GLY A 72 11.80 0.30 5.95
C GLY A 72 10.88 0.51 4.76
N GLU A 73 11.41 1.23 3.78
CA GLU A 73 10.73 1.57 2.53
C GLU A 73 11.60 1.15 1.36
N ILE A 74 10.97 0.57 0.34
CA ILE A 74 11.65 0.17 -0.90
C ILE A 74 10.78 0.48 -2.11
N ASP A 75 11.45 0.90 -3.18
CA ASP A 75 10.84 1.06 -4.50
C ASP A 75 11.08 -0.16 -5.36
N ILE A 76 9.98 -0.79 -5.78
CA ILE A 76 10.01 -2.00 -6.62
C ILE A 76 9.15 -1.69 -7.84
N GLU A 77 9.76 -1.68 -9.02
CA GLU A 77 9.06 -1.38 -10.29
C GLU A 77 8.29 -0.04 -10.28
N GLY A 78 8.79 0.96 -9.54
CA GLY A 78 8.15 2.27 -9.42
C GLY A 78 6.93 2.30 -8.49
N ARG A 79 6.72 1.27 -7.67
CA ARG A 79 5.76 1.27 -6.56
C ARG A 79 6.51 1.35 -5.22
N HIS A 80 6.11 2.30 -4.38
CA HIS A 80 6.59 2.43 -3.01
C HIS A 80 5.96 1.34 -2.12
N HIS A 81 6.79 0.54 -1.47
CA HIS A 81 6.40 -0.49 -0.53
C HIS A 81 7.00 -0.22 0.85
N HIS A 82 6.16 -0.28 1.88
CA HIS A 82 6.62 -0.31 3.27
C HIS A 82 6.71 -1.76 3.72
N TYR A 83 7.79 -2.12 4.39
CA TYR A 83 7.98 -3.44 4.99
C TYR A 83 8.36 -3.30 6.46
N VAL A 84 8.02 -4.33 7.23
CA VAL A 84 8.18 -4.35 8.70
C VAL A 84 9.16 -5.43 9.16
N LYS A 85 9.43 -6.40 8.30
CA LYS A 85 10.39 -7.47 8.53
C LYS A 85 11.30 -7.56 7.33
N ARG A 86 12.56 -7.94 7.56
CA ARG A 86 13.46 -8.27 6.46
C ARG A 86 14.33 -9.45 6.80
N LYS A 87 14.76 -10.16 5.77
CA LYS A 87 15.80 -11.18 5.83
C LYS A 87 16.66 -11.05 4.58
N ILE A 88 17.98 -11.12 4.74
CA ILE A 88 18.92 -11.01 3.62
C ILE A 88 19.70 -12.30 3.52
N SER A 89 19.56 -12.98 2.39
CA SER A 89 20.27 -14.24 2.12
C SER A 89 20.89 -14.19 0.73
N GLY A 90 22.22 -14.22 0.67
CA GLY A 90 22.96 -14.02 -0.57
C GLY A 90 22.62 -12.67 -1.22
N ASP A 91 22.18 -12.73 -2.47
CA ASP A 91 21.85 -11.57 -3.30
C ASP A 91 20.33 -11.28 -3.28
N THR A 92 19.60 -11.75 -2.26
CA THR A 92 18.14 -11.59 -2.17
C THR A 92 17.71 -11.05 -0.82
N LEU A 93 16.91 -9.99 -0.88
CA LEU A 93 16.14 -9.43 0.23
C LEU A 93 14.74 -10.04 0.23
N TYR A 94 14.35 -10.56 1.38
CA TYR A 94 13.03 -11.07 1.69
C TYR A 94 12.37 -10.05 2.62
N ILE A 95 11.22 -9.51 2.25
CA ILE A 95 10.48 -8.48 2.99
C ILE A 95 8.99 -8.79 3.07
#